data_AF-A0A1F7QGU7-F1
#
_entry.id   AF-A0A1F7QGU7-F1
#
_cell.length_a   1.000
_cell.length_b   1.000
_cell.length_c   1.000
_cell.angle_alpha   90.00
_cell.angle_beta   90.00
_cell.angle_gamma   90.00
#
_symmetry.space_group_name_H-M   'P 1'
#
loop_
_entity.id
_entity.type
_entity.pdbx_description
1 polymer ?
#
loop_
_entity_poly.entity_id
_entity_poly.type
_entity_poly.pdbx_seq_one_letter_code
_entity_poly.pdbx_strand_id
1 'polypeptide(L)'
;MPTRRAFFLLVLLLGSTFGCATGDERRWQKVGVEYTTAEFNRDVDACTRNKKLDDECMKAKGWVLMSPDRPAPPAPPGPPRPGRY
;
A
#
# COMPACT_ATOMS: atom_id res chain seq x y z
N MET A 1 -26.54 -12.75 -33.85
CA MET A 1 -26.41 -13.25 -32.46
C MET A 1 -24.94 -13.25 -32.12
N PRO A 2 -24.42 -12.23 -31.40
CA PRO A 2 -23.00 -12.16 -31.09
C PRO A 2 -22.64 -13.37 -30.23
N THR A 3 -21.70 -14.14 -30.75
CA THR A 3 -21.19 -15.39 -30.24
C THR A 3 -20.86 -15.27 -28.76
N ARG A 4 -21.42 -16.18 -27.94
CA ARG A 4 -21.17 -16.32 -26.49
C ARG A 4 -19.68 -16.21 -26.10
N ARG A 5 -18.78 -16.57 -27.04
CA ARG A 5 -17.32 -16.40 -26.95
C ARG A 5 -16.84 -14.94 -26.92
N ALA A 6 -17.44 -14.07 -27.73
CA ALA A 6 -17.14 -12.63 -27.74
C ALA A 6 -17.55 -11.97 -26.41
N PHE A 7 -18.66 -12.44 -25.81
CA PHE A 7 -19.08 -11.97 -24.49
C PHE A 7 -18.10 -12.40 -23.39
N PHE A 8 -17.61 -13.64 -23.43
CA PHE A 8 -16.58 -14.11 -22.50
C PHE A 8 -15.26 -13.36 -22.64
N LEU A 9 -14.81 -13.08 -23.87
CA LEU A 9 -13.59 -12.30 -24.11
C LEU A 9 -13.72 -10.85 -23.65
N LEU A 10 -14.91 -10.25 -23.79
CA LEU A 10 -15.19 -8.89 -23.34
C LEU A 10 -15.21 -8.80 -21.80
N VAL A 11 -15.78 -9.80 -21.12
CA VAL A 11 -15.76 -9.89 -19.64
C VAL A 11 -14.34 -10.13 -19.10
N LEU A 12 -13.54 -10.95 -19.77
CA LEU A 12 -12.12 -11.18 -19.42
C LEU A 12 -11.27 -9.92 -19.60
N LEU A 13 -11.48 -9.14 -20.66
CA LEU A 13 -10.77 -7.88 -20.88
C LEU A 13 -11.11 -6.82 -19.82
N LEU A 14 -12.37 -6.71 -19.40
CA LEU A 14 -12.80 -5.73 -18.39
C LEU A 14 -12.34 -6.07 -16.95
N GLY A 15 -11.95 -7.32 -16.66
CA GLY A 15 -11.50 -7.74 -15.33
C GLY A 15 -10.08 -7.34 -14.95
N SER A 16 -9.30 -6.79 -15.88
CA SER A 16 -7.85 -6.59 -15.71
C SER A 16 -7.45 -5.29 -14.98
N THR A 17 -8.40 -4.45 -14.56
CA THR A 17 -8.10 -3.11 -14.02
C THR A 17 -8.02 -3.04 -12.49
N PHE A 18 -8.22 -4.14 -11.77
CA PHE A 18 -8.04 -4.20 -10.32
C PHE A 18 -6.61 -4.65 -9.98
N GLY A 19 -5.63 -3.77 -10.13
CA GLY A 19 -4.26 -4.14 -9.78
C GLY A 19 -3.17 -3.07 -9.84
N CYS A 20 -3.51 -1.78 -9.96
CA CYS A 20 -2.56 -0.71 -9.66
C CYS A 20 -3.03 0.00 -8.40
N ALA A 21 -2.80 -0.61 -7.24
CA ALA A 21 -2.83 0.10 -5.98
C ALA A 21 -1.59 1.00 -5.90
N THR A 22 -1.60 2.12 -6.62
CA THR A 22 -0.74 3.27 -6.33
C THR A 22 -1.34 3.96 -5.12
N GLY A 23 -1.14 3.36 -3.96
CA GLY A 23 -1.75 3.84 -2.74
C GLY A 23 -1.11 3.06 -1.64
N ASP A 24 -0.24 3.75 -0.92
CA ASP A 24 0.32 3.33 0.36
C ASP A 24 1.65 2.55 0.27
N GLU A 25 2.78 3.27 0.33
CA GLU A 25 4.12 2.69 0.49
C GLU A 25 4.35 2.07 1.89
N ARG A 26 3.30 1.98 2.71
CA ARG A 26 3.32 1.38 4.04
C ARG A 26 3.64 -0.11 3.91
N ARG A 27 4.86 -0.47 4.29
CA ARG A 27 5.30 -1.86 4.35
C ARG A 27 4.91 -2.44 5.70
N TRP A 28 4.24 -3.58 5.72
CA TRP A 28 3.82 -4.26 6.94
C TRP A 28 4.58 -5.58 7.09
N GLN A 29 5.01 -5.90 8.31
CA GLN A 29 5.72 -7.15 8.60
C GLN A 29 5.41 -7.65 10.02
N LYS A 30 5.29 -8.96 10.22
CA LYS A 30 5.33 -9.57 11.56
C LYS A 30 6.77 -9.78 11.97
N VAL A 31 7.17 -9.30 13.15
CA VAL A 31 8.55 -9.42 13.65
C VAL A 31 8.67 -10.72 14.44
N GLY A 32 9.64 -11.57 14.06
CA GLY A 32 9.95 -12.80 14.80
C GLY A 32 8.96 -13.95 14.60
N VAL A 33 8.07 -13.86 13.61
CA VAL A 33 7.08 -14.89 13.28
C VAL A 33 7.04 -15.09 11.77
N GLU A 34 7.08 -16.35 11.34
CA GLU A 34 6.83 -16.72 9.95
C GLU A 34 5.37 -16.48 9.60
N TYR A 35 5.10 -15.75 8.51
CA TYR A 35 3.75 -15.49 8.04
C TYR A 35 3.65 -15.75 6.54
N THR A 36 2.44 -16.09 6.10
CA THR A 36 2.18 -16.32 4.68
C THR A 36 1.55 -15.09 4.03
N THR A 37 1.71 -14.96 2.71
CA THR A 37 1.00 -13.95 1.93
C THR A 37 -0.51 -14.10 2.04
N ALA A 38 -1.03 -15.33 2.16
CA ALA A 38 -2.45 -15.60 2.33
C ALA A 38 -2.99 -15.04 3.65
N GLU A 39 -2.19 -15.10 4.72
CA GLU A 39 -2.52 -14.50 6.01
C GLU A 39 -2.50 -12.97 5.94
N PHE A 40 -1.47 -12.39 5.32
CA PHE A 40 -1.39 -10.95 5.08
C PHE A 40 -2.62 -10.43 4.35
N ASN A 41 -2.99 -11.04 3.21
CA ASN A 41 -4.14 -10.61 2.42
C ASN A 41 -5.44 -10.70 3.22
N ARG A 42 -5.63 -11.78 3.98
CA ARG A 42 -6.82 -11.96 4.84
C ARG A 42 -6.92 -10.85 5.90
N ASP A 43 -5.80 -10.49 6.51
CA ASP A 43 -5.75 -9.46 7.54
C ASP A 43 -5.92 -8.06 6.94
N VAL A 44 -5.33 -7.79 5.77
CA VAL A 44 -5.53 -6.55 5.01
C VAL A 44 -7.00 -6.38 4.62
N ASP A 45 -7.64 -7.43 4.09
CA ASP A 45 -9.06 -7.39 3.72
C ASP A 45 -9.95 -7.17 4.96
N ALA A 46 -9.65 -7.85 6.06
CA ALA A 46 -10.39 -7.68 7.32
C ALA A 46 -10.21 -6.28 7.95
N CYS A 47 -9.05 -5.66 7.75
CA CYS A 47 -8.71 -4.34 8.28
C CYS A 47 -8.98 -3.20 7.29
N THR A 48 -9.40 -3.49 6.06
CA THR A 48 -9.73 -2.46 5.06
C THR A 48 -11.17 -2.01 5.25
N ARG A 49 -11.35 -0.73 5.61
CA ARG A 49 -12.66 -0.09 5.75
C ARG A 49 -12.71 1.17 4.89
N ASN A 50 -13.80 1.37 4.16
CA ASN A 50 -13.97 2.55 3.29
C ASN A 50 -12.78 2.78 2.33
N LYS A 51 -12.22 1.69 1.78
CA LYS A 51 -11.02 1.71 0.91
C LYS A 51 -9.74 2.20 1.59
N LYS A 52 -9.69 2.26 2.92
CA LYS A 52 -8.50 2.60 3.71
C LYS A 52 -8.14 1.44 4.63
N LEU A 53 -6.86 1.07 4.64
CA LEU A 53 -6.33 0.12 5.59
C LEU A 53 -6.22 0.77 6.97
N ASP A 54 -6.79 0.11 7.99
CA ASP A 54 -6.79 0.56 9.37
C ASP A 54 -5.55 0.07 10.12
N ASP A 55 -4.72 1.02 10.58
CA ASP A 55 -3.43 0.74 11.17
C ASP A 55 -3.55 0.11 12.56
N GLU A 56 -4.59 0.46 13.31
CA GLU A 56 -4.83 -0.08 14.65
C GLU A 56 -5.26 -1.54 14.54
N CYS A 57 -6.09 -1.87 13.56
CA CYS A 57 -6.48 -3.24 13.23
C CYS A 57 -5.29 -4.11 12.81
N MET A 58 -4.42 -3.58 11.93
CA MET A 58 -3.22 -4.28 11.51
C MET A 58 -2.27 -4.54 12.70
N LYS A 59 -2.02 -3.53 13.53
CA LYS A 59 -1.23 -3.67 14.76
C LYS A 59 -1.81 -4.68 15.74
N ALA A 60 -3.13 -4.69 15.92
CA ALA A 60 -3.82 -5.65 16.78
C ALA A 60 -3.65 -7.11 16.31
N LYS A 61 -3.42 -7.32 15.01
CA LYS A 61 -3.13 -8.63 14.41
C LYS A 61 -1.63 -8.97 14.40
N GLY A 62 -0.80 -8.14 15.03
CA GLY A 62 0.64 -8.33 15.15
C GLY A 62 1.45 -7.81 13.96
N TRP A 63 0.82 -7.08 13.03
CA TRP A 63 1.54 -6.44 11.94
C TRP A 63 2.23 -5.17 12.44
N VAL A 64 3.53 -5.08 12.18
CA VAL A 64 4.34 -3.90 12.47
C VAL A 64 4.50 -3.11 11.18
N LEU A 65 4.22 -1.82 11.26
CA LEU A 65 4.46 -0.91 10.16
C LEU A 65 5.98 -0.66 10.03
N MET A 66 6.57 -1.21 8.98
CA MET A 66 7.92 -0.89 8.54
C MET A 66 7.89 0.48 7.86
N SER A 67 8.15 1.49 8.66
CA SER A 67 8.06 2.91 8.30
C SER A 67 8.80 3.25 7.00
N PRO A 68 8.15 3.98 6.06
CA PRO A 68 8.78 5.00 5.23
C PRO A 68 8.73 6.39 5.89
N ASP A 69 7.88 6.59 6.92
CA ASP A 69 7.57 7.85 7.61
C ASP A 69 8.67 8.45 8.50
N ARG A 70 9.96 8.22 8.22
CA ARG A 70 10.96 9.10 8.83
C ARG A 70 10.83 10.45 8.14
N PRO A 71 10.48 11.55 8.84
CA PRO A 71 10.54 12.87 8.24
C PRO A 71 11.93 13.03 7.62
N ALA A 72 11.98 13.49 6.36
CA ALA A 72 13.26 13.80 5.73
C ALA A 72 14.09 14.66 6.71
N PRO A 73 15.35 14.32 7.00
CA PRO A 73 16.16 15.10 7.92
C PRO A 73 16.16 16.56 7.48
N PRO A 74 16.05 17.53 8.41
CA PRO A 74 16.02 18.95 8.06
C PRO A 74 17.22 19.27 7.19
N ALA A 75 16.99 20.02 6.10
CA ALA A 75 18.04 20.40 5.17
C ALA A 75 19.18 21.08 5.95
N PRO A 76 20.45 20.75 5.68
CA PRO A 76 21.57 21.42 6.33
C PRO A 76 21.46 22.93 6.10
N PRO A 77 21.84 23.76 7.08
CA PRO A 77 21.80 25.22 6.92
C PRO A 77 22.59 25.58 5.66
N GLY A 78 21.90 26.21 4.72
CA GLY A 78 22.49 26.67 3.46
C GLY A 78 23.64 27.65 3.73
N PRO A 79 24.59 27.81 2.79
CA PRO A 79 25.70 28.73 2.95
C PRO A 79 25.19 30.15 3.20
N PRO A 80 25.87 30.94 4.05
CA PRO A 80 25.45 32.31 4.33
C PRO A 80 25.37 33.09 3.02
N ARG A 81 24.23 33.75 2.78
CA ARG A 81 24.05 34.63 1.63
C ARG A 81 25.10 35.74 1.71
N PRO A 82 25.93 35.95 0.67
CA PRO A 82 26.88 37.05 0.69
C PRO A 82 26.12 38.37 0.81
N GLY A 83 26.47 39.12 1.85
CA GLY A 83 25.85 40.41 2.16
C GLY A 83 26.00 41.39 1.00
N ARG A 84 24.91 42.08 0.68
CA ARG A 84 24.96 43.28 -0.16
C ARG A 84 25.63 44.39 0.65
N TYR A 85 26.85 44.77 0.24
CA TYR A 85 27.37 46.11 0.47
C TYR A 85 26.71 47.09 -0.51
#